data_AF-A0A7W9YCU6-F1
#
_entry.id   AF-A0A7W9YCU6-F1
#
_cell.length_a   1.000
_cell.length_b   1.000
_cell.length_c   1.000
_cell.angle_alpha   90.00
_cell.angle_beta   90.00
_cell.angle_gamma   90.00
#
_symmetry.space_group_name_H-M   'P 1'
#
loop_
_entity.id
_entity.type
_entity.pdbx_description
1 polymer ?
#
loop_
_entity_poly.entity_id
_entity_poly.type
_entity_poly.pdbx_seq_one_letter_code
_entity_poly.pdbx_strand_id
1 'polypeptide(L)' 'MDFEISAMLDWQQRGMNARVLGLSACKNPVAPYLEKASCPREKDSWSQKAEAWLFGWNIEDAARAS' A
#
# COMPACT_ATOMS: atom_id res chain seq x y z
N MET A 1 19.83 1.48 3.58
CA MET A 1 18.76 1.83 4.53
C MET A 1 17.70 2.69 3.85
N ASP A 2 18.10 3.72 3.10
CA ASP A 2 17.17 4.68 2.47
C ASP A 2 16.22 4.11 1.41
N PHE A 3 16.62 3.04 0.71
CA PHE A 3 15.81 2.45 -0.36
C PHE A 3 14.50 1.81 0.15
N GLU A 4 14.56 1.13 1.29
CA GLU A 4 13.36 0.46 1.86
C GLU A 4 12.36 1.49 2.38
N ILE A 5 12.85 2.54 3.06
CA ILE A 5 12.02 3.66 3.51
C ILE A 5 11.41 4.39 2.31
N SER A 6 12.21 4.66 1.27
CA SER A 6 11.70 5.31 0.04
C SER A 6 10.62 4.47 -0.64
N ALA A 7 10.80 3.15 -0.69
CA ALA A 7 9.80 2.25 -1.23
C ALA A 7 8.51 2.27 -0.39
N MET A 8 8.60 2.28 0.94
CA MET A 8 7.43 2.38 1.81
C MET A 8 6.68 3.70 1.61
N LEU A 9 7.40 4.83 1.54
CA LEU A 9 6.79 6.14 1.31
C LEU A 9 6.13 6.24 -0.07
N ASP A 10 6.73 5.66 -1.12
CA ASP A 10 6.11 5.56 -2.44
C ASP A 10 4.79 4.78 -2.39
N TRP A 11 4.75 3.66 -1.66
CA TRP A 11 3.53 2.89 -1.49
C TRP A 11 2.45 3.63 -0.69
N GLN A 12 2.82 4.37 0.35
CA GLN A 12 1.88 5.26 1.06
C GLN A 12 1.31 6.34 0.12
N GLN A 13 2.16 6.98 -0.69
CA GLN A 13 1.71 7.98 -1.67
C GLN A 13 0.74 7.39 -2.70
N ARG A 14 1.01 6.17 -3.18
CA ARG A 14 0.08 5.45 -4.07
C ARG A 14 -1.26 5.17 -3.40
N GLY A 15 -1.25 4.83 -2.11
CA GLY A 15 -2.45 4.66 -1.29
C GLY A 15 -3.31 5.92 -1.21
N MET A 16 -2.68 7.04 -0.85
CA MET A 16 -3.32 8.36 -0.79
C MET A 16 -3.92 8.72 -2.16
N ASN A 17 -3.14 8.59 -3.24
CA ASN A 17 -3.61 8.90 -4.60
C ASN A 17 -4.80 8.04 -5.01
N ALA A 18 -4.80 6.75 -4.67
CA ALA A 18 -5.93 5.87 -4.97
C ALA A 18 -7.21 6.35 -4.28
N ARG A 19 -7.12 6.81 -3.02
CA ARG A 19 -8.26 7.37 -2.31
C ARG A 19 -8.75 8.68 -2.93
N VAL A 20 -7.83 9.58 -3.31
CA VAL A 20 -8.13 10.83 -4.04
C VAL A 20 -8.89 10.53 -5.33
N LEU A 21 -8.50 9.47 -6.05
CA LEU A 21 -9.15 9.02 -7.28
C LEU A 21 -10.48 8.27 -7.06
N GLY A 22 -10.93 8.12 -5.82
CA GLY A 22 -12.20 7.46 -5.49
C GLY A 22 -12.15 5.92 -5.53
N LEU A 23 -10.96 5.31 -5.58
CA LEU A 23 -10.82 3.87 -5.50
C LEU A 23 -11.07 3.39 -4.06
N SER A 24 -11.76 2.26 -3.92
CA SER A 24 -11.96 1.60 -2.62
C SER A 24 -10.67 0.93 -2.14
N ALA A 25 -10.51 0.79 -0.82
CA ALA A 25 -9.35 0.13 -0.22
C ALA A 25 -9.13 -1.33 -0.73
N CYS A 26 -10.21 -2.02 -1.12
CA CYS A 26 -10.11 -3.37 -1.71
C CYS A 26 -9.46 -3.41 -3.11
N LYS A 27 -9.18 -2.26 -3.73
CA LYS A 27 -8.43 -2.16 -4.99
C LYS A 27 -6.92 -2.06 -4.78
N ASN A 28 -6.42 -2.45 -3.60
CA ASN A 28 -4.99 -2.52 -3.33
C ASN A 28 -4.28 -3.37 -4.42
N PRO A 29 -3.38 -2.77 -5.21
CA PRO A 29 -2.78 -3.45 -6.36
C PRO A 29 -1.76 -4.53 -5.95
N VAL A 30 -1.43 -4.63 -4.65
CA VAL A 30 -0.48 -5.64 -4.14
C VAL A 30 -1.14 -7.01 -3.95
N ALA A 31 -2.47 -7.08 -3.84
CA ALA A 31 -3.19 -8.34 -3.58
C ALA A 31 -2.82 -9.50 -4.55
N PRO A 32 -2.74 -9.29 -5.89
CA PRO A 32 -2.35 -10.37 -6.80
C PRO A 32 -0.91 -10.87 -6.62
N TYR A 33 -0.02 -10.08 -6.02
CA TYR A 33 1.37 -10.48 -5.76
C TYR A 33 1.51 -11.30 -4.48
N LEU A 34 0.65 -11.04 -3.49
CA LEU A 34 0.56 -11.85 -2.28
C LEU A 34 0.11 -13.28 -2.58
N GLU A 35 -0.83 -13.44 -3.51
CA GLU A 35 -1.31 -14.75 -3.97
C GLU A 35 -0.25 -15.55 -4.73
N LYS A 36 0.65 -14.85 -5.43
CA LYS A 36 1.69 -15.47 -6.29
C LYS A 36 3.03 -15.64 -5.60
N ALA A 37 3.21 -15.14 -4.38
CA ALA A 37 4.47 -15.21 -3.66
C ALA A 37 4.87 -16.67 -3.41
N SER A 38 6.10 -17.03 -3.79
CA SER A 38 6.56 -18.43 -3.78
C SER A 38 7.29 -18.81 -2.49
N CYS A 39 7.76 -17.81 -1.73
CA CYS A 39 8.49 -18.03 -0.49
C CYS A 39 8.13 -16.99 0.59
N PRO A 40 8.43 -17.28 1.88
CA PRO A 40 8.10 -16.39 2.99
C PRO A 40 8.67 -14.98 2.84
N ARG A 41 9.93 -14.85 2.42
CA ARG A 41 10.59 -13.55 2.23
C ARG A 41 9.90 -12.67 1.19
N GLU A 42 9.49 -13.26 0.06
CA GLU A 42 8.73 -12.53 -0.97
C GLU A 42 7.36 -12.10 -0.43
N LYS A 43 6.68 -13.01 0.27
CA LYS A 43 5.39 -12.73 0.89
C LYS A 43 5.49 -11.58 1.87
N ASP A 44 6.49 -11.57 2.75
CA ASP A 44 6.73 -10.50 3.71
C ASP A 44 6.99 -9.16 3.00
N SER A 45 7.79 -9.17 1.93
CA SER A 45 8.08 -7.98 1.14
C SER A 45 6.84 -7.42 0.43
N TRP A 46 5.92 -8.27 -0.02
CA TRP A 46 4.64 -7.83 -0.58
C TRP A 46 3.67 -7.36 0.51
N SER A 47 3.61 -8.03 1.65
CA SER A 47 2.76 -7.64 2.79
C SER A 47 3.10 -6.23 3.26
N GLN A 48 4.38 -5.90 3.43
CA GLN A 48 4.80 -4.55 3.84
C GLN A 48 4.36 -3.46 2.85
N LYS A 49 4.41 -3.75 1.55
CA LYS A 49 3.94 -2.81 0.50
C LYS A 49 2.41 -2.67 0.53
N ALA A 50 1.70 -3.77 0.75
CA ALA A 50 0.25 -3.77 0.87
C ALA A 50 -0.21 -2.94 2.08
N GLU A 51 0.46 -3.10 3.23
CA GLU A 51 0.22 -2.32 4.44
C GLU A 51 0.54 -0.84 4.26
N ALA A 52 1.68 -0.50 3.65
CA ALA A 52 2.06 0.87 3.34
C ALA A 52 1.02 1.55 2.43
N TRP A 53 0.55 0.86 1.39
CA TRP A 53 -0.52 1.36 0.53
C TRP A 53 -1.82 1.60 1.30
N LEU A 54 -2.24 0.63 2.13
CA LEU A 54 -3.47 0.77 2.91
C LEU A 54 -3.38 1.90 3.93
N PHE A 55 -2.21 2.07 4.55
CA PHE A 55 -1.94 3.16 5.49
C PHE A 55 -2.12 4.53 4.82
N GLY A 56 -1.51 4.74 3.65
CA GLY A 56 -1.71 5.97 2.88
C GLY A 56 -3.16 6.21 2.49
N TRP A 57 -3.87 5.17 2.04
CA TRP A 57 -5.30 5.27 1.71
C TRP A 57 -6.12 5.74 2.92
N ASN A 58 -5.87 5.16 4.11
CA ASN A 58 -6.58 5.48 5.35
C ASN A 58 -6.29 6.92 5.83
N ILE A 59 -5.07 7.42 5.66
CA ILE A 59 -4.73 8.82 5.99
C ILE A 59 -5.60 9.78 5.17
N GLU A 60 -5.64 9.58 3.86
CA GLU A 60 -6.41 10.45 2.96
C GLU A 60 -7.92 10.34 3.24
N ASP A 61 -8.42 9.14 3.57
CA ASP A 61 -9.82 8.95 3.92
C ASP A 61 -10.18 9.68 5.22
N ALA A 62 -9.33 9.57 6.25
CA ALA A 62 -9.52 10.28 7.52
C ALA A 62 -9.48 11.80 7.35
N ALA A 63 -8.55 12.32 6.53
CA ALA A 63 -8.43 13.75 6.24
C ALA A 63 -9.65 14.34 5.48
N ARG A 64 -10.46 13.49 4.83
CA ARG A 64 -11.70 13.91 4.17
C ARG A 64 -12.92 13.84 5.05
N ALA A 65 -12.85 13.10 6.15
CA ALA A 65 -13.91 13.00 7.13
C ALA A 65 -13.91 14.18 8.12
N SER A 66 -12.86 15.00 8.12
CA SER A 66 -12.70 16.24 8.90
C SER A 66 -13.11 17.47 8.11
#